data_AF-L8MBK2-F1
#
_entry.id   AF-L8MBK2-F1
#
_cell.length_a   1.000
_cell.length_b   1.000
_cell.length_c   1.000
_cell.angle_alpha   90.00
_cell.angle_beta   90.00
_cell.angle_gamma   90.00
#
_symmetry.space_group_name_H-M   'P 1'
#
loop_
_entity.id
_entity.type
_entity.pdbx_description
1 polymer ?
#
loop_
_entity_poly.entity_id
_entity_poly.type
_entity_poly.pdbx_seq_one_letter_code
_entity_poly.pdbx_strand_id
1 'polypeptide(L)' 'MSIELNKPQTLANARKKIAQLSDARHQGDLTYQYAVASGWLSALRLEGLIDSSTFTELSAELNASHREIGATLADGPANH' A
#
# COMPACT_ATOMS: atom_id res chain seq x y z
N MET A 1 13.75 13.15 21.99
CA MET A 1 12.77 13.50 20.95
C MET A 1 11.73 12.39 20.97
N SER A 2 10.51 12.66 21.48
CA SER A 2 9.47 11.63 21.55
C SER A 2 8.81 11.56 20.17
N ILE A 3 9.08 10.49 19.42
CA ILE A 3 8.32 10.20 18.21
C ILE A 3 6.95 9.72 18.70
N GLU A 4 5.92 10.52 18.44
CA GLU A 4 4.54 10.12 18.67
C GLU A 4 4.18 9.03 17.66
N LEU A 5 3.92 7.84 18.18
CA LEU A 5 3.57 6.64 17.43
C LEU A 5 2.14 6.75 16.88
N ASN A 6 1.89 6.22 15.67
CA ASN A 6 0.57 6.13 15.06
C ASN A 6 -0.16 7.47 14.89
N LYS A 7 0.58 8.55 14.57
CA LYS A 7 -0.07 9.84 14.28
C LYS A 7 -1.16 9.67 13.22
N PRO A 8 -2.36 10.24 13.42
CA PRO A 8 -3.46 10.13 12.45
C PRO A 8 -3.06 10.54 11.04
N GLN A 9 -2.18 11.54 10.91
CA GLN A 9 -1.64 11.98 9.63
C GLN A 9 -0.76 10.92 8.95
N THR A 10 0.09 10.21 9.71
CA THR A 10 0.91 9.11 9.19
C THR A 10 0.04 7.98 8.65
N LEU A 11 -1.00 7.60 9.41
CA LEU A 11 -1.95 6.57 9.00
C LEU A 11 -2.76 6.99 7.76
N ALA A 12 -3.23 8.24 7.73
CA ALA A 12 -3.94 8.77 6.56
C ALA A 12 -3.06 8.79 5.31
N ASN A 13 -1.78 9.16 5.45
CA ASN A 13 -0.83 9.13 4.34
C ASN A 13 -0.54 7.69 3.88
N ALA A 14 -0.44 6.73 4.81
CA ALA A 14 -0.27 5.32 4.48
C ALA A 14 -1.45 4.77 3.67
N ARG A 15 -2.68 5.03 4.12
CA ARG A 15 -3.88 4.62 3.40
C ARG A 15 -4.01 5.30 2.04
N LYS A 16 -3.63 6.58 1.93
CA LYS A 16 -3.54 7.27 0.63
C LYS A 16 -2.55 6.58 -0.30
N LYS A 17 -1.38 6.16 0.21
CA LYS A 17 -0.37 5.46 -0.59
C LYS A 17 -0.88 4.09 -1.08
N ILE A 18 -1.63 3.38 -0.25
CA ILE A 18 -2.29 2.12 -0.63
C ILE A 18 -3.36 2.37 -1.71
N ALA A 19 -4.20 3.40 -1.53
CA ALA A 19 -5.23 3.75 -2.50
C ALA A 19 -4.67 4.11 -3.89
N GLN A 20 -3.44 4.66 -3.97
CA GLN A 20 -2.80 4.96 -5.25
C GLN A 20 -2.59 3.74 -6.16
N LEU A 21 -2.59 2.51 -5.63
CA LEU A 21 -2.48 1.31 -6.46
C LEU A 21 -3.59 1.24 -7.53
N SER A 22 -4.76 1.84 -7.28
CA SER A 22 -5.87 1.86 -8.26
C SER A 22 -5.55 2.65 -9.52
N ASP A 23 -4.54 3.52 -9.47
CA ASP A 23 -4.10 4.32 -10.61
C ASP A 23 -3.18 3.52 -11.55
N ALA A 24 -2.84 2.28 -11.20
CA ALA A 24 -1.98 1.42 -11.99
C ALA A 24 -2.60 1.07 -13.35
N ARG A 25 -1.83 1.27 -14.42
CA ARG A 25 -2.34 1.12 -15.80
C ARG A 25 -2.21 -0.29 -16.38
N HIS A 26 -1.30 -1.08 -15.82
CA HIS A 26 -1.01 -2.45 -16.23
C HIS A 26 -0.28 -3.19 -15.10
N GLN A 27 -0.15 -4.51 -15.21
CA GLN A 27 0.43 -5.37 -14.16
C GLN A 27 1.84 -4.94 -13.72
N GLY A 28 2.71 -4.54 -14.65
CA GLY A 28 4.05 -4.07 -14.31
C GLY A 28 4.06 -2.79 -13.45
N ASP A 29 3.14 -1.85 -13.73
CA ASP A 29 2.98 -0.61 -12.97
C ASP A 29 2.39 -0.90 -11.59
N LEU A 30 1.38 -1.78 -11.53
CA LEU A 30 0.82 -2.25 -10.27
C LEU A 30 1.89 -2.89 -9.36
N THR A 31 2.73 -3.76 -9.93
CA THR A 31 3.83 -4.42 -9.21
C THR A 31 4.83 -3.40 -8.67
N TYR A 32 5.20 -2.41 -9.49
CA TYR A 32 6.11 -1.33 -9.09
C TYR A 32 5.51 -0.49 -7.95
N GLN A 33 4.26 -0.05 -8.08
CA GLN A 33 3.59 0.76 -7.07
C GLN A 33 3.41 0.01 -5.75
N TYR A 34 3.06 -1.28 -5.81
CA TYR A 34 3.01 -2.17 -4.65
C TYR A 34 4.36 -2.26 -3.94
N ALA A 35 5.46 -2.47 -4.68
CA ALA A 35 6.80 -2.53 -4.10
C ALA A 35 7.19 -1.20 -3.41
N VAL A 36 6.89 -0.07 -4.04
CA VAL A 36 7.13 1.26 -3.46
C VAL A 36 6.32 1.47 -2.18
N ALA A 37 5.03 1.13 -2.18
CA ALA A 37 4.18 1.25 -1.00
C ALA A 37 4.65 0.34 0.15
N SER A 38 5.05 -0.90 -0.16
CA SER A 38 5.57 -1.86 0.83
C SER A 38 6.88 -1.36 1.47
N GLY A 39 7.81 -0.84 0.66
CA GLY A 39 9.06 -0.25 1.16
C GLY A 39 8.79 0.97 2.05
N TRP A 40 7.82 1.80 1.67
CA TRP A 40 7.44 2.98 2.46
C TRP A 40 6.81 2.60 3.81
N LEU A 41 5.91 1.61 3.85
CA LEU A 41 5.36 1.09 5.12
C LEU A 41 6.47 0.51 6.02
N SER A 42 7.45 -0.17 5.42
CA SER A 42 8.60 -0.72 6.15
C SER A 42 9.46 0.38 6.76
N ALA A 43 9.69 1.47 6.03
CA ALA A 43 10.40 2.64 6.53
C ALA A 43 9.68 3.27 7.74
N LEU A 44 8.36 3.47 7.66
CA LEU A 44 7.57 3.99 8.78
C LEU A 44 7.72 3.14 10.06
N ARG A 45 7.76 1.81 9.91
CA ARG A 45 7.96 0.90 11.05
C ARG A 45 9.37 1.02 11.61
N LEU A 46 10.39 1.06 10.76
CA LEU A 46 11.79 1.17 11.18
C LEU A 46 12.08 2.50 11.88
N GLU A 47 11.44 3.58 11.44
CA GLU A 47 11.53 4.90 12.07
C GLU A 47 10.68 5.01 13.35
N GLY A 48 9.95 3.96 13.73
CA GLY A 48 9.08 3.97 14.92
C GLY A 48 7.90 4.93 14.81
N LEU A 49 7.46 5.24 13.58
CA LEU A 49 6.30 6.09 13.31
C LEU A 49 4.98 5.31 13.40
N ILE A 50 5.04 4.00 13.19
CA ILE A 50 3.94 3.06 13.39
C ILE A 50 4.39 1.84 14.18
N ASP A 51 3.48 1.25 14.96
CA ASP A 51 3.75 0.02 15.69
C ASP A 51 3.61 -1.24 14.81
N SER A 52 3.92 -2.41 15.38
CA SER A 52 3.90 -3.68 14.64
C SER A 52 2.47 -4.15 14.28
N SER A 53 1.46 -3.86 15.10
CA SER A 53 0.05 -4.15 14.79
C SER A 53 -0.40 -3.29 13.62
N THR A 54 -0.19 -1.98 13.72
CA THR A 54 -0.53 -1.02 12.66
C THR A 54 0.18 -1.36 11.34
N PHE A 55 1.47 -1.71 11.38
CA PHE A 55 2.19 -2.18 10.20
C PHE A 55 1.57 -3.44 9.58
N THR A 56 1.15 -4.40 10.41
CA THR A 56 0.54 -5.65 9.95
C THR A 56 -0.80 -5.39 9.28
N GLU A 57 -1.63 -4.53 9.87
CA GLU A 57 -2.92 -4.11 9.30
C GLU A 57 -2.73 -3.43 7.95
N LEU A 58 -1.87 -2.40 7.88
CA LEU A 58 -1.61 -1.67 6.63
C LEU A 58 -0.98 -2.56 5.54
N SER A 59 -0.14 -3.53 5.93
CA SER A 59 0.42 -4.50 4.99
C SER A 59 -0.64 -5.46 4.45
N ALA A 60 -1.59 -5.88 5.30
CA ALA A 60 -2.72 -6.70 4.86
C ALA A 60 -3.65 -5.92 3.93
N GLU A 61 -3.95 -4.65 4.24
CA GLU A 61 -4.70 -3.74 3.36
C GLU A 61 -4.00 -3.62 1.98
N LEU A 62 -2.69 -3.35 1.96
CA LEU A 62 -1.90 -3.26 0.73
C LEU A 62 -1.95 -4.55 -0.11
N ASN A 63 -1.81 -5.71 0.54
CA ASN A 63 -1.89 -7.02 -0.11
C ASN A 63 -3.28 -7.33 -0.69
N ALA A 64 -4.34 -6.89 -0.01
CA ALA A 64 -5.70 -7.02 -0.51
C ALA A 64 -5.88 -6.17 -1.78
N SER A 65 -5.54 -4.88 -1.72
CA SER A 65 -5.66 -3.98 -2.87
C SER A 65 -4.85 -4.45 -4.08
N HIS A 66 -3.62 -4.92 -3.87
CA HIS A 66 -2.80 -5.47 -4.96
C HIS A 66 -3.46 -6.65 -5.67
N ARG A 67 -4.07 -7.57 -4.92
CA ARG A 67 -4.78 -8.72 -5.50
C ARG A 67 -6.05 -8.31 -6.24
N GLU A 68 -6.84 -7.41 -5.66
CA GLU A 68 -8.09 -6.94 -6.25
C GLU A 68 -7.85 -6.21 -7.57
N ILE A 69 -6.93 -5.24 -7.58
CA ILE A 69 -6.58 -4.47 -8.76
C ILE A 69 -5.87 -5.36 -9.79
N GLY A 70 -5.01 -6.27 -9.32
CA GLY A 70 -4.36 -7.26 -10.17
C GLY A 70 -5.38 -8.15 -10.89
N ALA A 71 -6.45 -8.56 -10.23
CA ALA A 71 -7.54 -9.30 -10.86
C ALA A 71 -8.27 -8.43 -11.89
N THR A 72 -8.60 -7.17 -11.57
CA THR A 72 -9.25 -6.24 -12.52
C THR A 72 -8.40 -5.99 -13.78
N LEU A 73 -7.09 -5.81 -13.62
CA LEU A 73 -6.18 -5.60 -14.76
C LEU A 73 -5.96 -6.86 -15.60
N ALA A 74 -6.14 -8.06 -15.02
CA ALA A 74 -6.09 -9.32 -15.74
C ALA A 74 -7.39 -9.60 -16.52
N ASP A 75 -8.53 -9.09 -16.04
CA ASP A 75 -9.87 -9.27 -16.63
C ASP A 75 -10.23 -8.18 -17.67
N GLY A 76 -9.28 -7.30 -18.04
CA GLY A 76 -9.46 -6.30 -19.09
C GLY A 76 -9.99 -6.92 -20.38
N PRO A 77 -10.84 -6.20 -21.16
CA PRO A 77 -11.80 -6.82 -22.06
C PRO A 77 -11.13 -7.79 -23.03
N ALA A 78 -11.61 -9.03 -23.04
CA ALA A 78 -11.39 -9.94 -24.15
C ALA A 78 -11.92 -9.25 -25.41
N ASN A 79 -11.01 -8.62 -26.18
CA ASN A 79 -11.29 -8.22 -27.54
C ASN A 79 -11.59 -9.50 -28.32
N HIS A 80 -12.87 -9.74 -28.57
CA HIS A 80 -13.38 -10.77 -29.47
C HIS A 80 -13.96 -10.11 -30.72
#